data_AF-A0AAD1HIG2-F1
#
_entry.id   AF-A0AAD1HIG2-F1
#
_cell.length_a   1.000
_cell.length_b   1.000
_cell.length_c   1.000
_cell.angle_alpha   90.00
_cell.angle_beta   90.00
_cell.angle_gamma   90.00
#
_symmetry.space_group_name_H-M   'P 1'
#
loop_
_entity.id
_entity.type
_entity.pdbx_description
1 polymer ?
#
loop_
_entity_poly.entity_id
_entity_poly.type
_entity_poly.pdbx_seq_one_letter_code
_entity_poly.pdbx_strand_id
1 'polypeptide(L)'
;MDLLCCEALVRQRLYRRCMIIDSRRIAATLAGCGALAVALFGQMATAAADPDAPPPPPNCTAADMEGVRMGVQAATSAYLFTHPDVNAFFTSLAGLPRDQVRARVKAYMAANPQTASEIGGIRQPLVDIKNRCGQLPGSGV
;
A
#
# COMPACT_ATOMS: atom_id res chain seq x y z
N MET A 1 -24.09 28.99 -17.49
CA MET A 1 -22.73 28.73 -18.03
C MET A 1 -21.71 29.52 -17.20
N ASP A 2 -21.69 29.38 -15.86
CA ASP A 2 -21.25 30.53 -15.04
C ASP A 2 -20.42 30.27 -13.77
N LEU A 3 -19.91 29.05 -13.49
CA LEU A 3 -19.07 28.84 -12.29
C LEU A 3 -17.68 28.21 -12.53
N LEU A 4 -17.47 27.48 -13.63
CA LEU A 4 -16.19 26.75 -13.81
C LEU A 4 -15.00 27.63 -14.24
N CYS A 5 -15.20 28.83 -14.78
CA CYS A 5 -14.09 29.68 -15.25
C CYS A 5 -13.48 30.59 -14.16
N CYS A 6 -14.26 30.96 -13.13
CA CYS A 6 -13.79 31.89 -12.08
C CYS A 6 -12.85 31.20 -11.05
N GLU A 7 -13.07 29.91 -10.76
CA GLU A 7 -12.19 29.16 -9.83
C GLU A 7 -10.76 28.96 -10.37
N ALA A 8 -10.60 28.81 -11.70
CA ALA A 8 -9.30 28.56 -12.31
C ALA A 8 -8.33 29.75 -12.20
N LEU A 9 -8.84 30.99 -12.30
CA LEU A 9 -8.05 32.22 -12.20
C LEU A 9 -7.68 32.59 -10.75
N VAL A 10 -8.55 32.32 -9.78
CA VAL A 10 -8.28 32.54 -8.35
C VAL A 10 -7.18 31.59 -7.85
N ARG A 11 -7.19 30.32 -8.29
CA ARG A 11 -6.12 29.35 -7.97
C ARG A 11 -4.75 29.76 -8.50
N GLN A 12 -4.65 30.29 -9.72
CA GLN A 12 -3.37 30.74 -10.28
C GLN A 12 -2.79 31.98 -9.56
N ARG A 13 -3.64 32.96 -9.18
CA ARG A 13 -3.18 34.14 -8.42
C ARG A 13 -2.78 33.80 -6.97
N LEU A 14 -3.43 32.83 -6.33
CA LEU A 14 -3.02 32.34 -5.00
C LEU A 14 -1.71 31.55 -5.05
N TYR A 15 -1.49 30.74 -6.09
CA TYR A 15 -0.25 29.97 -6.26
C TYR A 15 0.97 30.87 -6.44
N ARG A 16 0.86 31.95 -7.22
CA ARG A 16 1.96 32.91 -7.46
C ARG A 16 2.26 33.81 -6.24
N ARG A 17 1.29 33.97 -5.33
CA ARG A 17 1.43 34.75 -4.09
C ARG A 17 1.93 33.92 -2.90
N CYS A 18 1.73 32.60 -2.93
CA CYS A 18 2.22 31.67 -1.90
C CYS A 18 3.75 31.52 -1.92
N MET A 19 4.39 31.72 -3.09
CA MET A 19 5.85 31.62 -3.24
C MET A 19 6.63 32.86 -2.74
N ILE A 20 5.95 33.95 -2.34
CA ILE A 20 6.58 35.20 -1.86
C ILE A 20 6.09 35.56 -0.44
N ILE A 21 5.81 34.56 0.40
CA ILE A 21 5.55 34.78 1.85
C ILE A 21 6.82 34.40 2.63
N ASP A 22 7.65 35.41 2.87
CA ASP A 22 8.79 35.53 3.79
C ASP A 22 9.44 34.23 4.32
N SER A 23 10.45 33.76 3.59
CA SER A 23 11.40 32.70 3.97
C SER A 23 12.16 32.93 5.30
N ARG A 24 11.95 34.07 5.96
CA ARG A 24 12.62 34.47 7.21
C ARG A 24 11.85 34.05 8.47
N ARG A 25 10.55 33.72 8.37
CA ARG A 25 9.74 33.34 9.55
C ARG A 25 9.54 31.84 9.75
N ILE A 26 9.94 31.01 8.79
CA ILE A 26 9.83 29.54 8.87
C ILE A 26 11.04 28.91 9.61
N ALA A 27 12.16 29.63 9.70
CA ALA A 27 13.39 29.13 10.35
C ALA A 27 13.31 29.02 11.89
N ALA A 28 12.29 29.56 12.55
CA ALA A 28 12.26 29.68 14.02
C ALA A 28 11.30 28.74 14.75
N THR A 29 10.45 27.96 14.05
CA THR A 29 9.42 27.12 14.71
C THR A 29 9.45 25.63 14.31
N LEU A 30 10.37 25.20 13.45
CA LEU A 30 10.53 23.79 13.04
C LEU A 30 11.67 23.03 13.74
N ALA A 31 12.36 23.64 14.72
CA ALA A 31 13.51 23.01 15.38
C ALA A 31 13.17 21.98 16.47
N GLY A 32 11.90 21.82 16.88
CA GLY A 32 11.54 20.95 18.02
C GLY A 32 10.87 19.62 17.67
N CYS A 33 9.94 19.60 16.70
CA CYS A 33 9.08 18.43 16.47
C CYS A 33 9.03 17.93 15.02
N GLY A 34 9.64 18.65 14.05
CA GLY A 34 9.62 18.28 12.63
C GLY A 34 10.73 17.29 12.21
N ALA A 35 11.83 17.21 12.96
CA ALA A 35 12.98 16.38 12.58
C ALA A 35 12.68 14.88 12.60
N LEU A 36 11.73 14.42 13.43
CA LEU A 36 11.36 13.00 13.50
C LEU A 36 10.40 12.57 12.38
N ALA A 37 9.60 13.51 11.85
CA ALA A 37 8.66 13.19 10.77
C ALA A 37 9.35 13.16 9.40
N VAL A 38 10.27 14.09 9.11
CA VAL A 38 10.95 14.15 7.80
C VAL A 38 11.93 12.98 7.61
N ALA A 39 12.53 12.47 8.69
CA ALA A 39 13.41 11.30 8.63
C ALA A 39 12.67 9.99 8.25
N LEU A 40 11.36 9.90 8.49
CA LEU A 40 10.59 8.68 8.19
C LEU A 40 10.01 8.64 6.77
N PHE A 41 9.80 9.81 6.14
CA PHE A 41 9.21 9.90 4.79
C PHE A 41 10.24 10.19 3.68
N GLY A 42 11.49 10.54 4.01
CA GLY A 42 12.56 10.79 3.05
C GLY A 42 13.05 9.57 2.25
N GLN A 43 12.48 8.39 2.48
CA GLN A 43 12.84 7.13 1.81
C GLN A 43 11.73 6.58 0.90
N MET A 44 10.68 7.36 0.62
CA MET A 44 9.75 6.99 -0.45
C MET A 44 10.45 7.21 -1.79
N ALA A 45 11.17 6.20 -2.25
CA ALA A 45 11.71 6.15 -3.60
C ALA A 45 10.54 6.39 -4.57
N THR A 46 10.52 7.56 -5.19
CA THR A 46 9.70 7.80 -6.36
C THR A 46 10.19 6.84 -7.43
N ALA A 47 9.44 5.76 -7.66
CA ALA A 47 9.63 4.90 -8.82
C ALA A 47 9.34 5.74 -10.06
N ALA A 48 10.36 6.45 -10.54
CA ALA A 48 10.31 7.10 -11.84
C ALA A 48 10.10 5.99 -12.87
N ALA A 49 8.95 6.02 -13.56
CA ALA A 49 8.73 5.18 -14.71
C ALA A 49 9.79 5.55 -15.76
N ASP A 50 10.59 4.56 -16.17
CA ASP A 50 11.51 4.70 -17.29
C ASP A 50 10.67 5.04 -18.54
N PRO A 51 10.82 6.24 -19.13
CA PRO A 51 10.02 6.69 -20.26
C PRO A 51 10.25 5.83 -21.52
N ASP A 52 11.32 5.03 -21.55
CA ASP A 52 11.69 4.18 -22.69
C ASP A 52 11.33 2.70 -22.48
N ALA A 53 10.67 2.35 -21.36
CA ALA A 53 10.21 0.98 -21.13
C ALA A 53 9.06 0.60 -22.08
N PRO A 54 9.08 -0.60 -22.71
CA PRO A 54 7.95 -1.11 -23.44
C PRO A 54 6.69 -1.13 -22.56
N PRO A 55 5.50 -0.80 -23.09
CA PRO A 55 4.27 -0.85 -22.30
C PRO A 55 4.09 -2.26 -21.74
N PRO A 56 3.61 -2.39 -20.49
CA PRO A 56 3.38 -3.70 -19.89
C PRO A 56 2.39 -4.50 -20.75
N PRO A 57 2.51 -5.84 -20.77
CA PRO A 57 1.51 -6.67 -21.43
C PRO A 57 0.10 -6.40 -20.88
N PRO A 58 -0.95 -6.63 -21.68
CA PRO A 58 -2.32 -6.35 -21.25
C PRO A 58 -2.66 -7.12 -19.97
N ASN A 59 -3.29 -6.44 -19.01
CA ASN A 59 -3.63 -6.96 -17.68
C ASN A 59 -2.42 -7.28 -16.77
N CYS A 60 -1.27 -6.66 -17.03
CA CYS A 60 -0.05 -6.77 -16.22
C CYS A 60 0.45 -5.39 -15.78
N THR A 61 -0.46 -4.50 -15.43
CA THR A 61 -0.15 -3.17 -14.89
C THR A 61 -0.13 -3.19 -13.36
N ALA A 62 0.37 -2.12 -12.75
CA ALA A 62 0.26 -1.92 -11.30
C ALA A 62 -1.20 -1.89 -10.82
N ALA A 63 -2.12 -1.35 -11.64
CA ALA A 63 -3.55 -1.33 -11.33
C ALA A 63 -4.14 -2.74 -11.27
N ASP A 64 -3.70 -3.64 -12.16
CA ASP A 64 -4.16 -5.03 -12.17
C ASP A 64 -3.68 -5.78 -10.91
N MET A 65 -2.44 -5.56 -10.49
CA MET A 65 -1.89 -6.16 -9.26
C MET A 65 -2.64 -5.70 -8.02
N GLU A 66 -2.91 -4.40 -7.92
CA GLU A 66 -3.63 -3.87 -6.77
C GLU A 66 -5.09 -4.35 -6.77
N GLY A 67 -5.71 -4.47 -7.95
CA GLY A 67 -7.03 -5.08 -8.09
C GLY A 67 -7.08 -6.51 -7.54
N VAL A 68 -6.11 -7.35 -7.91
CA VAL A 68 -6.00 -8.73 -7.38
C VAL A 68 -5.75 -8.73 -5.87
N ARG A 69 -4.84 -7.87 -5.37
CA ARG A 69 -4.54 -7.74 -3.95
C ARG A 69 -5.80 -7.36 -3.15
N MET A 70 -6.56 -6.37 -3.62
CA MET A 70 -7.80 -5.94 -2.99
C MET A 70 -8.84 -7.06 -2.95
N GLY A 71 -8.98 -7.83 -4.04
CA GLY A 71 -9.85 -9.00 -4.07
C GLY A 71 -9.46 -10.06 -3.03
N VAL A 72 -8.17 -10.37 -2.92
CA VAL A 72 -7.63 -11.34 -1.94
C VAL A 72 -7.85 -10.85 -0.50
N GLN A 73 -7.68 -9.55 -0.24
CA GLN A 73 -7.93 -8.98 1.09
C GLN A 73 -9.42 -9.02 1.45
N ALA A 74 -10.30 -8.71 0.51
CA ALA A 74 -11.75 -8.81 0.71
C ALA A 74 -12.18 -10.25 1.01
N ALA A 75 -11.67 -11.23 0.23
CA ALA A 75 -11.93 -12.65 0.47
C ALA A 75 -11.38 -13.13 1.82
N THR A 76 -10.19 -12.65 2.21
CA THR A 76 -9.61 -12.93 3.53
C THR A 76 -10.49 -12.39 4.64
N SER A 77 -10.99 -11.15 4.51
CA SER A 77 -11.91 -10.56 5.49
C SER A 77 -13.18 -11.40 5.67
N ALA A 78 -13.83 -11.77 4.56
CA ALA A 78 -15.01 -12.64 4.59
C ALA A 78 -14.72 -14.00 5.25
N TYR A 79 -13.58 -14.62 4.93
CA TYR A 79 -13.15 -15.87 5.54
C TYR A 79 -12.96 -15.76 7.05
N LEU A 80 -12.31 -14.69 7.53
CA LEU A 80 -12.10 -14.49 8.97
C LEU A 80 -13.42 -14.27 9.72
N PHE A 81 -14.42 -13.65 9.11
CA PHE A 81 -15.74 -13.53 9.75
C PHE A 81 -16.50 -14.86 9.86
N THR A 82 -16.25 -15.81 8.96
CA THR A 82 -16.87 -17.15 9.01
C THR A 82 -16.03 -18.17 9.79
N HIS A 83 -14.78 -17.84 10.11
CA HIS A 83 -13.83 -18.67 10.88
C HIS A 83 -13.37 -17.93 12.14
N PRO A 84 -14.22 -17.85 13.19
CA PRO A 84 -13.93 -17.05 14.38
C PRO A 84 -12.69 -17.54 15.16
N ASP A 85 -12.37 -18.83 15.08
CA ASP A 85 -11.15 -19.42 15.63
C ASP A 85 -9.89 -18.95 14.90
N VAL A 86 -9.92 -18.92 13.56
CA VAL A 86 -8.83 -18.40 12.74
C VAL A 86 -8.67 -16.89 12.94
N ASN A 87 -9.78 -16.17 13.05
CA ASN A 87 -9.79 -14.74 13.37
C ASN A 87 -9.19 -14.43 14.74
N ALA A 88 -9.55 -15.21 15.77
CA ALA A 88 -8.95 -15.09 17.09
C ALA A 88 -7.43 -15.34 17.03
N PHE A 89 -6.98 -16.35 16.28
CA PHE A 89 -5.56 -16.60 16.06
C PHE A 89 -4.86 -15.38 15.44
N PHE A 90 -5.32 -14.87 14.30
CA PHE A 90 -4.67 -13.72 13.65
C PHE A 90 -4.74 -12.45 14.49
N THR A 91 -5.81 -12.25 15.27
CA THR A 91 -5.94 -11.14 16.22
C THR A 91 -4.90 -11.24 17.35
N SER A 92 -4.64 -12.45 17.85
CA SER A 92 -3.63 -12.69 18.91
C SER A 92 -2.19 -12.35 18.50
N LEU A 93 -1.92 -12.18 17.21
CA LEU A 93 -0.61 -11.85 16.68
C LEU A 93 -0.30 -10.34 16.74
N ALA A 94 -1.27 -9.50 17.13
CA ALA A 94 -1.09 -8.07 17.25
C ALA A 94 0.02 -7.71 18.26
N GLY A 95 0.88 -6.76 17.89
CA GLY A 95 2.00 -6.32 18.73
C GLY A 95 3.23 -7.23 18.74
N LEU A 96 3.19 -8.41 18.12
CA LEU A 96 4.36 -9.30 18.05
C LEU A 96 5.37 -8.86 16.98
N PRO A 97 6.68 -9.05 17.23
CA PRO A 97 7.72 -8.91 16.21
C PRO A 97 7.45 -9.76 14.96
N ARG A 98 7.85 -9.26 13.79
CA ARG A 98 7.54 -9.88 12.49
C ARG A 98 8.08 -11.31 12.35
N ASP A 99 9.26 -11.58 12.90
CA ASP A 99 9.87 -12.91 12.96
C ASP A 99 9.02 -13.88 13.79
N GLN A 100 8.54 -13.45 14.96
CA GLN A 100 7.64 -14.26 15.80
C GLN A 100 6.30 -14.52 15.12
N VAL A 101 5.73 -13.51 14.45
CA VAL A 101 4.49 -13.69 13.69
C VAL A 101 4.66 -14.77 12.61
N ARG A 102 5.74 -14.71 11.83
CA ARG A 102 6.01 -15.72 10.78
C ARG A 102 6.12 -17.13 11.36
N ALA A 103 6.86 -17.28 12.47
CA ALA A 103 7.02 -18.58 13.12
C ALA A 103 5.68 -19.14 13.61
N ARG A 104 4.87 -18.32 14.29
CA ARG A 104 3.54 -18.72 14.81
C ARG A 104 2.56 -19.07 13.70
N VAL A 105 2.50 -18.27 12.64
CA VAL A 105 1.65 -18.58 11.47
C VAL A 105 2.07 -19.89 10.84
N LYS A 106 3.38 -20.14 10.65
CA LYS A 106 3.87 -21.41 10.09
C LYS A 106 3.45 -22.61 10.95
N ALA A 107 3.62 -22.51 12.27
CA ALA A 107 3.21 -23.57 13.19
C ALA A 107 1.69 -23.80 13.15
N TYR A 108 0.90 -22.73 13.15
CA TYR A 108 -0.55 -22.81 13.05
C TYR A 108 -1.02 -23.48 11.76
N MET A 109 -0.44 -23.11 10.60
CA MET A 109 -0.79 -23.74 9.32
C MET A 109 -0.38 -25.22 9.26
N ALA A 110 0.73 -25.59 9.89
CA ALA A 110 1.16 -26.99 9.95
C ALA A 110 0.21 -27.84 10.83
N ALA A 111 -0.33 -27.26 11.89
CA ALA A 111 -1.31 -27.92 12.76
C ALA A 111 -2.73 -27.93 12.16
N ASN A 112 -3.05 -27.00 11.26
CA ASN A 112 -4.37 -26.83 10.65
C ASN A 112 -4.29 -26.93 9.12
N PRO A 113 -4.11 -28.15 8.56
CA PRO A 113 -3.91 -28.34 7.12
C PRO A 113 -5.12 -27.90 6.28
N GLN A 114 -6.34 -28.00 6.82
CA GLN A 114 -7.55 -27.51 6.16
C GLN A 114 -7.51 -25.98 6.01
N THR A 115 -7.30 -25.24 7.11
CA THR A 115 -7.13 -23.77 7.07
C THR A 115 -5.99 -23.34 6.16
N ALA A 116 -4.89 -24.10 6.14
CA ALA A 116 -3.77 -23.83 5.25
C ALA A 116 -4.17 -23.97 3.77
N SER A 117 -4.96 -24.99 3.43
CA SER A 117 -5.51 -25.19 2.09
C SER A 117 -6.47 -24.06 1.71
N GLU A 118 -7.37 -23.67 2.61
CA GLU A 118 -8.38 -22.63 2.37
C GLU A 118 -7.74 -21.25 2.17
N ILE A 119 -6.84 -20.83 3.07
CA ILE A 119 -6.07 -19.58 2.93
C ILE A 119 -5.14 -19.63 1.71
N GLY A 120 -4.58 -20.81 1.42
CA GLY A 120 -3.81 -21.06 0.20
C GLY A 120 -4.65 -20.81 -1.06
N GLY A 121 -5.92 -21.26 -1.06
CA GLY A 121 -6.92 -21.01 -2.09
C GLY A 121 -7.23 -19.52 -2.26
N ILE A 122 -7.48 -18.80 -1.16
CA ILE A 122 -7.75 -17.35 -1.15
C ILE A 122 -6.59 -16.56 -1.78
N ARG A 123 -5.35 -17.03 -1.62
CA ARG A 123 -4.13 -16.36 -2.13
C ARG A 123 -3.68 -16.82 -3.51
N GLN A 124 -4.29 -17.84 -4.11
CA GLN A 124 -3.94 -18.29 -5.47
C GLN A 124 -3.91 -17.16 -6.51
N PRO A 125 -4.85 -16.19 -6.52
CA PRO A 125 -4.83 -15.12 -7.50
C PRO A 125 -3.52 -14.31 -7.54
N LEU A 126 -2.84 -14.16 -6.40
CA LEU A 126 -1.54 -13.48 -6.31
C LEU A 126 -0.43 -14.29 -6.98
N VAL A 127 -0.48 -15.62 -6.88
CA VAL A 127 0.45 -16.53 -7.54
C VAL A 127 0.17 -16.53 -9.05
N ASP A 128 -1.09 -16.58 -9.44
CA ASP A 128 -1.51 -16.63 -10.84
C ASP A 128 -1.09 -15.37 -11.61
N ILE A 129 -1.33 -14.17 -11.04
CA ILE A 129 -0.91 -12.92 -11.68
C ILE A 129 0.61 -12.79 -11.74
N LYS A 130 1.34 -13.25 -10.72
CA LYS A 130 2.81 -13.30 -10.73
C LYS A 130 3.33 -14.25 -11.80
N ASN A 131 2.75 -15.44 -11.93
CA ASN A 131 3.16 -16.42 -12.93
C ASN A 131 2.88 -15.93 -14.36
N ARG A 132 1.78 -15.20 -14.56
CA ARG A 132 1.41 -14.62 -15.86
C ARG A 132 2.25 -13.39 -16.24
N CYS A 133 2.57 -12.52 -15.28
CA CYS A 133 3.16 -11.21 -15.54
C CYS A 133 4.62 -11.06 -15.09
N GLY A 134 5.19 -12.04 -14.40
CA GLY A 134 6.52 -11.94 -13.78
C GLY A 134 6.54 -11.06 -12.54
N GLN A 135 7.73 -10.56 -12.17
CA GLN A 135 7.87 -9.60 -11.08
C GLN A 135 7.44 -8.21 -11.56
N LEU A 136 6.21 -7.80 -11.23
CA LEU A 136 5.72 -6.49 -11.64
C LEU A 136 6.38 -5.35 -10.85
N PRO A 137 6.66 -4.19 -11.48
CA PRO A 137 7.19 -3.01 -10.79
C PRO A 137 6.26 -2.63 -9.63
N GLY A 138 6.81 -2.53 -8.41
CA GLY A 138 6.03 -2.23 -7.19
C GLY A 138 5.49 -3.44 -6.43
N SER A 139 5.73 -4.68 -6.88
CA SER A 139 5.30 -5.91 -6.18
C SER A 139 6.14 -6.25 -4.93
N GLY A 140 7.01 -5.34 -4.50
CA GLY A 140 7.92 -5.49 -3.36
C GLY A 140 7.39 -4.76 -2.12
N VAL A 141 6.19 -5.12 -1.66
CA VAL A 141 5.68 -4.82 -0.30
C VAL A 141 4.75 -5.94 0.13
#